data_AF-A0A958BMF1-F1
#
_entry.id   AF-A0A958BMF1-F1
#
_cell.length_a   1.000
_cell.length_b   1.000
_cell.length_c   1.000
_cell.angle_alpha   90.00
_cell.angle_beta   90.00
_cell.angle_gamma   90.00
#
_symmetry.space_group_name_H-M   'P 1'
#
loop_
_entity.id
_entity.type
_entity.pdbx_description
1 polymer ?
#
loop_
_entity_poly.entity_id
_entity_poly.type
_entity_poly.pdbx_seq_one_letter_code
_entity_poly.pdbx_strand_id
1 'polypeptide(L)'
;MLSLGAVMLVPQSASAQGNFTIVHTPLDYTERGQPLVIQATIQPKSELRYATVYYRRPGNASYASAFMKEGSGSSFQVEIPGNQVTGFGLEYYISIRDKTDAEKLLYATPTEPVYVSTKNIAVLFTRRDGPNYNEVLDGIKSTIKGRITEYYMEGDRNQGEAILNQAIKGTQKSDLIIAIGKLAAELCKDEVDDIPVVFTMVSNPFKLGLNNKKNMTGVSVGVPVKTQMQTFKSVVPNIRRVGVIYDPSNTGDMIAEASITAPFQLVTAKVDSSTEIERALRAFSEGIDAYWLLPDSTVASHLGADVILKYTIENKIPLFVPLTVFVKSGALVSLTPDFVAVGKQTSAMANEIMRGKSASFLSVRPPEKFKVTLNSKTAKQIGVDQTVALQLFRFAAEKGYQIETVN
;
A
#
# COMPACT_ATOMS: atom_id res chain seq x y z
N MET A 1 12.84 -15.35 -20.64
CA MET A 1 11.36 -15.41 -20.65
C MET A 1 10.93 -16.18 -19.41
N LEU A 2 10.64 -15.48 -18.31
CA LEU A 2 10.05 -16.09 -17.12
C LEU A 2 8.57 -15.67 -17.11
N SER A 3 7.71 -16.68 -17.03
CA SER A 3 6.26 -16.61 -16.99
C SER A 3 5.79 -15.55 -15.98
N LEU A 4 4.97 -14.59 -16.44
CA LEU A 4 4.26 -13.66 -15.57
C LEU A 4 3.44 -14.47 -14.56
N GLY A 5 3.65 -14.22 -13.27
CA GLY A 5 2.73 -14.66 -12.23
C GLY A 5 1.39 -13.99 -12.46
N ALA A 6 0.48 -14.69 -13.14
CA ALA A 6 -0.90 -14.27 -13.29
C ALA A 6 -1.49 -14.16 -11.88
N VAL A 7 -1.93 -12.96 -11.51
CA VAL A 7 -2.80 -12.79 -10.35
C VAL A 7 -4.00 -13.70 -10.60
N MET A 8 -4.17 -14.72 -9.76
CA MET A 8 -5.23 -15.70 -9.91
C MET A 8 -6.55 -15.00 -9.60
N LEU A 9 -7.26 -14.56 -10.64
CA LEU A 9 -8.59 -13.95 -10.50
C LEU A 9 -9.52 -15.00 -9.91
N VAL A 10 -10.01 -14.75 -8.69
CA VAL A 10 -10.89 -15.68 -7.98
C VAL A 10 -12.30 -15.57 -8.56
N PRO A 11 -12.99 -16.68 -8.89
CA PRO A 11 -14.38 -16.65 -9.30
C PRO A 11 -15.23 -15.98 -8.21
N GLN A 12 -16.03 -15.00 -8.58
CA GLN A 12 -16.99 -14.36 -7.68
C GLN A 12 -18.40 -14.83 -8.04
N SER A 13 -19.22 -15.04 -7.02
CA SER A 13 -20.63 -15.42 -7.18
C SER A 13 -21.55 -14.27 -6.83
N ALA A 14 -22.58 -14.09 -7.65
CA ALA A 14 -23.79 -13.39 -7.26
C ALA A 14 -24.90 -14.43 -7.07
N SER A 15 -25.70 -14.27 -6.03
CA SER A 15 -26.88 -15.10 -5.75
C SER A 15 -28.09 -14.21 -5.45
N ALA A 16 -29.26 -14.57 -5.97
CA ALA A 16 -30.53 -13.93 -5.63
C ALA A 16 -31.21 -14.70 -4.49
N GLN A 17 -32.05 -14.01 -3.71
CA GLN A 17 -33.13 -14.72 -2.99
C GLN A 17 -34.07 -15.32 -4.03
N GLY A 18 -33.96 -16.64 -4.24
CA GLY A 18 -34.72 -17.39 -5.24
C GLY A 18 -33.82 -18.02 -6.31
N ASN A 19 -33.35 -19.25 -6.02
CA ASN A 19 -32.78 -20.29 -6.88
C ASN A 19 -31.68 -19.99 -7.92
N PHE A 20 -31.44 -18.76 -8.38
CA PHE A 20 -30.41 -18.50 -9.39
C PHE A 20 -29.04 -18.15 -8.78
N THR A 21 -27.99 -18.63 -9.43
CA THR A 21 -26.58 -18.28 -9.15
C THR A 21 -25.86 -17.94 -10.44
N ILE A 22 -25.11 -16.83 -10.45
CA ILE A 22 -24.15 -16.48 -11.50
C ILE A 22 -22.75 -16.58 -10.91
N VAL A 23 -21.91 -17.43 -11.48
CA VAL A 23 -20.48 -17.52 -11.14
C VAL A 23 -19.66 -16.98 -12.30
N HIS A 24 -18.86 -15.96 -12.05
CA HIS A 24 -18.07 -15.28 -13.06
C HIS A 24 -16.70 -14.86 -12.49
N THR A 25 -15.66 -14.99 -13.30
CA THR A 25 -14.33 -14.48 -12.98
C THR A 25 -14.13 -13.14 -13.70
N PRO A 26 -14.20 -12.00 -13.00
CA PRO A 26 -14.06 -10.69 -13.61
C PRO A 26 -12.66 -10.49 -14.17
N LEU A 27 -12.56 -9.81 -15.31
CA LEU A 27 -11.28 -9.51 -15.97
C LEU A 27 -10.78 -8.13 -15.54
N ASP A 28 -9.50 -8.04 -15.17
CA ASP A 28 -8.89 -6.77 -14.75
C ASP A 28 -8.30 -5.98 -15.91
N TYR A 29 -7.96 -6.68 -16.99
CA TYR A 29 -7.29 -6.10 -18.16
C TYR A 29 -7.74 -6.77 -19.46
N THR A 30 -7.77 -5.98 -20.53
CA THR A 30 -7.81 -6.45 -21.92
C THR A 30 -6.99 -5.50 -22.80
N GLU A 31 -6.56 -5.97 -23.98
CA GLU A 31 -5.86 -5.10 -24.92
C GLU A 31 -6.83 -4.18 -25.66
N ARG A 32 -6.45 -2.90 -25.80
CA ARG A 32 -7.24 -1.92 -26.54
C ARG A 32 -7.48 -2.42 -27.97
N GLY A 33 -8.73 -2.36 -28.42
CA GLY A 33 -9.11 -2.77 -29.77
C GLY A 33 -9.25 -4.27 -29.99
N GLN A 34 -8.94 -5.11 -29.00
CA GLN A 34 -9.13 -6.56 -29.09
C GLN A 34 -10.53 -6.96 -28.60
N PRO A 35 -11.17 -7.97 -29.21
CA PRO A 35 -12.43 -8.51 -28.70
C PRO A 35 -12.29 -9.00 -27.25
N LEU A 36 -13.31 -8.73 -26.44
CA LEU A 36 -13.37 -9.17 -25.04
C LEU A 36 -14.39 -10.30 -24.88
N VAL A 37 -13.94 -11.47 -24.43
CA VAL A 37 -14.84 -12.59 -24.17
C VAL A 37 -15.19 -12.62 -22.68
N ILE A 38 -16.48 -12.54 -22.36
CA ILE A 38 -17.01 -12.67 -21.00
C ILE A 38 -17.68 -14.04 -20.88
N GLN A 39 -17.30 -14.81 -19.86
CA GLN A 39 -17.80 -16.16 -19.60
C GLN A 39 -18.40 -16.26 -18.20
N ALA A 40 -19.56 -16.89 -18.05
CA ALA A 40 -20.19 -17.11 -16.75
C ALA A 40 -20.83 -18.51 -16.68
N THR A 41 -20.93 -19.06 -15.48
CA THR A 41 -21.72 -20.24 -15.18
C THR A 41 -23.03 -19.81 -14.52
N ILE A 42 -24.17 -20.24 -15.05
CA ILE A 42 -25.50 -19.80 -14.60
C ILE A 42 -26.38 -21.01 -14.28
N GLN A 43 -26.89 -21.08 -13.06
CA GLN A 43 -27.72 -22.19 -12.58
C GLN A 43 -28.97 -21.70 -11.84
N PRO A 44 -30.11 -22.44 -11.87
CA PRO A 44 -30.35 -23.60 -12.72
C PRO A 44 -30.65 -23.16 -14.17
N LYS A 45 -29.95 -23.75 -15.14
CA LYS A 45 -30.17 -23.48 -16.57
C LYS A 45 -31.59 -23.80 -17.03
N SER A 46 -32.26 -24.77 -16.40
CA SER A 46 -33.63 -25.19 -16.74
C SER A 46 -34.67 -24.09 -16.56
N GLU A 47 -34.40 -23.09 -15.74
CA GLU A 47 -35.31 -21.97 -15.47
C GLU A 47 -34.89 -20.68 -16.21
N LEU A 48 -33.68 -20.66 -16.78
CA LEU A 48 -33.13 -19.52 -17.51
C LEU A 48 -33.77 -19.41 -18.90
N ARG A 49 -34.15 -18.19 -19.30
CA ARG A 49 -34.57 -17.89 -20.67
C ARG A 49 -33.41 -17.35 -21.50
N TYR A 50 -32.72 -16.34 -20.98
CA TYR A 50 -31.48 -15.81 -21.57
C TYR A 50 -30.67 -15.06 -20.52
N ALA A 51 -29.38 -14.93 -20.78
CA ALA A 51 -28.47 -14.06 -20.07
C ALA A 51 -28.00 -12.95 -21.02
N THR A 52 -27.87 -11.73 -20.50
CA THR A 52 -27.47 -10.55 -21.26
C THR A 52 -26.29 -9.89 -20.56
N VAL A 53 -25.26 -9.56 -21.32
CA VAL A 53 -24.22 -8.64 -20.84
C VAL A 53 -24.57 -7.25 -21.32
N TYR A 54 -24.63 -6.33 -20.37
CA TYR A 54 -24.72 -4.91 -20.64
C TYR A 54 -23.33 -4.32 -20.49
N TYR A 55 -22.85 -3.59 -21.49
CA TYR A 55 -21.52 -3.00 -21.47
C TYR A 55 -21.50 -1.56 -22.00
N ARG A 56 -20.51 -0.79 -21.58
CA ARG A 56 -20.29 0.59 -22.04
C ARG A 56 -18.84 1.01 -21.93
N ARG A 57 -18.53 2.16 -22.53
CA ARG A 57 -17.32 2.91 -22.23
C ARG A 57 -17.48 3.59 -20.87
N PRO A 58 -16.46 3.58 -19.99
CA PRO A 58 -16.54 4.31 -18.72
C PRO A 58 -16.91 5.78 -18.93
N GLY A 59 -17.83 6.28 -18.11
CA GLY A 59 -18.36 7.64 -18.22
C GLY A 59 -19.54 7.83 -19.18
N ASN A 60 -19.90 6.83 -20.00
CA ASN A 60 -21.12 6.90 -20.81
C ASN A 60 -22.37 6.60 -19.95
N ALA A 61 -23.46 7.33 -20.18
CA ALA A 61 -24.70 7.09 -19.44
C ALA A 61 -25.38 5.77 -19.84
N SER A 62 -25.39 5.45 -21.14
CA SER A 62 -26.14 4.31 -21.69
C SER A 62 -25.27 3.07 -21.87
N TYR A 63 -25.87 1.90 -21.63
CA TYR A 63 -25.29 0.59 -21.90
C TYR A 63 -25.76 0.06 -23.26
N ALA A 64 -24.83 -0.50 -24.02
CA ALA A 64 -25.15 -1.46 -25.08
C ALA A 64 -25.38 -2.84 -24.45
N SER A 65 -26.02 -3.75 -25.18
CA SER A 65 -26.32 -5.09 -24.66
C SER A 65 -26.06 -6.17 -25.71
N ALA A 66 -25.63 -7.35 -25.26
CA ALA A 66 -25.50 -8.52 -26.10
C ALA A 66 -25.93 -9.78 -25.34
N PHE A 67 -26.70 -10.64 -26.01
CA PHE A 67 -27.09 -11.94 -25.45
C PHE A 67 -25.88 -12.85 -25.34
N MET A 68 -25.77 -13.54 -24.20
CA MET A 68 -24.78 -14.59 -24.02
C MET A 68 -25.22 -15.84 -24.78
N LYS A 69 -24.29 -16.41 -25.54
CA LYS A 69 -24.45 -17.70 -26.21
C LYS A 69 -24.22 -18.82 -25.21
N GLU A 70 -25.11 -19.81 -25.25
CA GLU A 70 -25.01 -21.01 -24.43
C GLU A 70 -23.85 -21.90 -24.91
N GLY A 71 -23.06 -22.41 -23.97
CA GLY A 71 -22.01 -23.40 -24.18
C GLY A 71 -22.38 -24.77 -23.61
N SER A 72 -21.38 -25.58 -23.28
CA SER A 72 -21.59 -26.87 -22.64
C SER A 72 -22.06 -26.71 -21.18
N GLY A 73 -22.97 -27.59 -20.74
CA GLY A 73 -23.49 -27.57 -19.37
C GLY A 73 -24.23 -26.27 -19.04
N SER A 74 -23.78 -25.59 -17.98
CA SER A 74 -24.31 -24.31 -17.49
C SER A 74 -23.45 -23.10 -17.88
N SER A 75 -22.55 -23.27 -18.86
CA SER A 75 -21.64 -22.22 -19.32
C SER A 75 -22.31 -21.31 -20.35
N PHE A 76 -22.06 -20.01 -20.25
CA PHE A 76 -22.52 -18.97 -21.15
C PHE A 76 -21.38 -18.03 -21.48
N GLN A 77 -21.32 -17.53 -22.72
CA GLN A 77 -20.31 -16.57 -23.13
C GLN A 77 -20.82 -15.52 -24.10
N VAL A 78 -20.21 -14.35 -24.09
CA VAL A 78 -20.43 -13.30 -25.10
C VAL A 78 -19.10 -12.71 -25.51
N GLU A 79 -18.98 -12.35 -26.78
CA GLU A 79 -17.87 -11.58 -27.29
C GLU A 79 -18.31 -10.13 -27.50
N ILE A 80 -17.60 -9.22 -26.84
CA ILE A 80 -17.76 -7.78 -27.04
C ILE A 80 -16.76 -7.37 -28.12
N PRO A 81 -17.21 -6.76 -29.24
CA PRO A 81 -16.32 -6.38 -30.34
C PRO A 81 -15.21 -5.44 -29.88
N GLY A 82 -14.00 -5.62 -30.44
CA GLY A 82 -12.83 -4.85 -30.02
C GLY A 82 -12.96 -3.33 -30.23
N ASN A 83 -13.79 -2.87 -31.17
CA ASN A 83 -14.07 -1.44 -31.34
C ASN A 83 -14.85 -0.80 -30.16
N GLN A 84 -15.41 -1.61 -29.27
CA GLN A 84 -16.02 -1.16 -28.02
C GLN A 84 -14.99 -1.06 -26.87
N VAL A 85 -13.86 -1.78 -26.98
CA VAL A 85 -12.76 -1.80 -26.00
C VAL A 85 -11.82 -0.62 -26.27
N THR A 86 -12.13 0.52 -25.65
CA THR A 86 -11.41 1.78 -25.88
C THR A 86 -10.22 1.97 -24.96
N GLY A 87 -9.43 3.04 -25.16
CA GLY A 87 -8.30 3.37 -24.29
C GLY A 87 -8.67 3.73 -22.84
N PHE A 88 -9.95 3.91 -22.53
CA PHE A 88 -10.47 4.07 -21.17
C PHE A 88 -10.89 2.74 -20.53
N GLY A 89 -10.78 1.62 -21.25
CA GLY A 89 -11.32 0.34 -20.79
C GLY A 89 -12.78 0.13 -21.19
N LEU A 90 -13.44 -0.73 -20.41
CA LEU A 90 -14.83 -1.16 -20.59
C LEU A 90 -15.48 -1.41 -19.23
N GLU A 91 -16.76 -1.03 -19.09
CA GLU A 91 -17.59 -1.40 -17.94
C GLU A 91 -18.66 -2.40 -18.37
N TYR A 92 -18.99 -3.39 -17.54
CA TYR A 92 -20.10 -4.30 -17.80
C TYR A 92 -20.77 -4.85 -16.53
N TYR A 93 -21.99 -5.37 -16.71
CA TYR A 93 -22.68 -6.22 -15.74
C TYR A 93 -23.45 -7.32 -16.48
N ILE A 94 -23.83 -8.38 -15.77
CA ILE A 94 -24.59 -9.50 -16.34
C ILE A 94 -25.98 -9.49 -15.72
N SER A 95 -27.02 -9.56 -16.55
CA SER A 95 -28.41 -9.72 -16.11
C SER A 95 -28.97 -11.04 -16.65
N ILE A 96 -29.75 -11.73 -15.85
CA ILE A 96 -30.46 -12.94 -16.26
C ILE A 96 -31.97 -12.74 -16.17
N ARG A 97 -32.67 -13.33 -17.15
CA ARG A 97 -34.12 -13.41 -17.17
C ARG A 97 -34.59 -14.86 -17.15
N ASP A 98 -35.62 -15.12 -16.38
CA ASP A 98 -36.25 -16.44 -16.33
C ASP A 98 -37.24 -16.66 -17.48
N LYS A 99 -37.83 -17.86 -17.54
CA LYS A 99 -38.85 -18.22 -18.55
C LYS A 99 -40.11 -17.34 -18.54
N THR A 100 -40.38 -16.61 -17.46
CA THR A 100 -41.49 -15.64 -17.37
C THR A 100 -41.09 -14.25 -17.87
N ASP A 101 -39.84 -14.08 -18.30
CA ASP A 101 -39.22 -12.82 -18.73
C ASP A 101 -38.98 -11.80 -17.61
N ALA A 102 -39.06 -12.25 -16.35
CA ALA A 102 -38.73 -11.43 -15.20
C ALA A 102 -37.20 -11.37 -15.00
N GLU A 103 -36.66 -10.18 -14.72
CA GLU A 103 -35.28 -10.03 -14.26
C GLU A 103 -35.14 -10.63 -12.86
N LYS A 104 -34.15 -11.51 -12.66
CA LYS A 104 -33.98 -12.24 -11.40
C LYS A 104 -32.74 -11.88 -10.62
N LEU A 105 -31.63 -11.67 -11.32
CA LEU A 105 -30.35 -11.48 -10.69
C LEU A 105 -29.42 -10.68 -11.60
N LEU A 106 -28.64 -9.82 -10.98
CA LEU A 106 -27.52 -9.15 -11.59
C LEU A 106 -26.22 -9.68 -10.97
N TYR A 107 -25.22 -9.91 -11.80
CA TYR A 107 -23.83 -9.94 -11.37
C TYR A 107 -23.24 -8.55 -11.61
N ALA A 108 -22.74 -7.92 -10.54
CA ALA A 108 -22.49 -6.47 -10.48
C ALA A 108 -23.80 -5.66 -10.70
N THR A 109 -23.72 -4.34 -10.80
CA THR A 109 -24.91 -3.49 -11.04
C THR A 109 -24.61 -2.37 -12.04
N PRO A 110 -25.63 -1.70 -12.62
CA PRO A 110 -25.41 -0.51 -13.44
C PRO A 110 -24.68 0.63 -12.72
N THR A 111 -24.82 0.71 -11.39
CA THR A 111 -24.17 1.73 -10.54
C THR A 111 -22.79 1.30 -10.05
N GLU A 112 -22.53 0.00 -9.95
CA GLU A 112 -21.25 -0.59 -9.59
C GLU A 112 -20.90 -1.70 -10.59
N PRO A 113 -20.55 -1.34 -11.84
CA PRO A 113 -20.22 -2.32 -12.87
C PRO A 113 -18.82 -2.90 -12.66
N VAL A 114 -18.57 -4.05 -13.28
CA VAL A 114 -17.20 -4.56 -13.45
C VAL A 114 -16.45 -3.63 -14.40
N TYR A 115 -15.24 -3.22 -14.03
CA TYR A 115 -14.36 -2.41 -14.85
C TYR A 115 -13.16 -3.22 -15.35
N VAL A 116 -13.01 -3.30 -16.67
CA VAL A 116 -11.85 -3.90 -17.36
C VAL A 116 -10.97 -2.80 -17.90
N SER A 117 -9.72 -2.73 -17.43
CA SER A 117 -8.76 -1.73 -17.86
C SER A 117 -8.12 -2.10 -19.19
N THR A 118 -7.66 -1.11 -19.96
CA THR A 118 -6.74 -1.33 -21.10
C THR A 118 -5.39 -0.68 -20.87
N LYS A 119 -5.09 -0.30 -19.63
CA LYS A 119 -3.93 0.50 -19.28
C LYS A 119 -2.70 -0.36 -19.04
N ASN A 120 -1.56 0.08 -19.57
CA ASN A 120 -0.24 -0.46 -19.26
C ASN A 120 0.37 0.30 -18.08
N ILE A 121 0.88 -0.42 -17.10
CA ILE A 121 1.41 0.13 -15.86
C ILE A 121 2.86 -0.33 -15.72
N ALA A 122 3.79 0.62 -15.73
CA ALA A 122 5.17 0.34 -15.35
C ALA A 122 5.31 0.45 -13.83
N VAL A 123 5.84 -0.59 -13.19
CA VAL A 123 6.23 -0.54 -11.79
C VAL A 123 7.75 -0.49 -11.74
N LEU A 124 8.28 0.68 -11.41
CA LEU A 124 9.72 0.94 -11.31
C LEU A 124 10.17 0.77 -9.87
N PHE A 125 11.11 -0.14 -9.63
CA PHE A 125 11.73 -0.35 -8.34
C PHE A 125 13.09 0.33 -8.30
N THR A 126 13.36 1.02 -7.20
CA THR A 126 14.72 1.49 -6.90
C THR A 126 15.73 0.34 -6.96
N ARG A 127 15.38 -0.86 -6.46
CA ARG A 127 16.18 -2.08 -6.51
C ARG A 127 15.29 -3.30 -6.24
N ARG A 128 15.74 -4.51 -6.59
CA ARG A 128 14.95 -5.74 -6.41
C ARG A 128 14.74 -6.15 -4.97
N ASP A 129 15.77 -6.03 -4.13
CA ASP A 129 15.82 -6.50 -2.75
C ASP A 129 15.45 -5.41 -1.73
N GLY A 130 14.72 -4.38 -2.17
CA GLY A 130 14.32 -3.27 -1.30
C GLY A 130 13.43 -3.74 -0.14
N PRO A 131 13.64 -3.22 1.09
CA PRO A 131 12.92 -3.68 2.26
C PRO A 131 11.42 -3.41 2.12
N ASN A 132 10.62 -4.46 2.32
CA ASN A 132 9.15 -4.44 2.24
C ASN A 132 8.56 -4.09 0.85
N TYR A 133 9.39 -4.01 -0.21
CA TYR A 133 8.90 -3.70 -1.57
C TYR A 133 7.96 -4.78 -2.11
N ASN A 134 8.22 -6.05 -1.77
CA ASN A 134 7.36 -7.17 -2.17
C ASN A 134 5.98 -7.08 -1.52
N GLU A 135 5.88 -6.73 -0.23
CA GLU A 135 4.60 -6.55 0.44
C GLU A 135 3.77 -5.40 -0.18
N VAL A 136 4.44 -4.29 -0.52
CA VAL A 136 3.80 -3.18 -1.25
C VAL A 136 3.33 -3.63 -2.64
N LEU A 137 4.17 -4.39 -3.36
CA LEU A 137 3.82 -4.93 -4.67
C LEU A 137 2.63 -5.88 -4.60
N ASP A 138 2.56 -6.75 -3.60
CA ASP A 138 1.44 -7.67 -3.37
C ASP A 138 0.15 -6.87 -3.10
N GLY A 139 0.25 -5.81 -2.28
CA GLY A 139 -0.84 -4.86 -2.06
C GLY A 139 -1.32 -4.20 -3.35
N ILE A 140 -0.39 -3.72 -4.19
CA ILE A 140 -0.70 -3.14 -5.50
C ILE A 140 -1.39 -4.17 -6.40
N LYS A 141 -0.76 -5.33 -6.62
CA LYS A 141 -1.26 -6.42 -7.49
C LYS A 141 -2.64 -6.92 -7.06
N SER A 142 -2.95 -6.87 -5.77
CA SER A 142 -4.25 -7.33 -5.26
C SER A 142 -5.44 -6.45 -5.68
N THR A 143 -5.21 -5.23 -6.16
CA THR A 143 -6.30 -4.25 -6.43
C THR A 143 -6.14 -3.44 -7.71
N ILE A 144 -4.94 -3.38 -8.30
CA ILE A 144 -4.65 -2.55 -9.47
C ILE A 144 -5.32 -3.14 -10.72
N LYS A 145 -5.95 -2.28 -11.54
CA LYS A 145 -6.59 -2.70 -12.79
C LYS A 145 -5.77 -2.27 -13.99
N GLY A 146 -5.07 -3.22 -14.59
CA GLY A 146 -4.24 -2.97 -15.78
C GLY A 146 -3.13 -4.02 -15.92
N ARG A 147 -2.40 -3.94 -17.02
CA ARG A 147 -1.26 -4.84 -17.24
C ARG A 147 -0.01 -4.25 -16.62
N ILE A 148 0.56 -4.96 -15.65
CA ILE A 148 1.79 -4.56 -14.97
C ILE A 148 3.01 -5.06 -15.73
N THR A 149 4.02 -4.21 -15.87
CA THR A 149 5.39 -4.59 -16.22
C THR A 149 6.34 -4.05 -15.16
N GLU A 150 7.18 -4.93 -14.61
CA GLU A 150 8.09 -4.59 -13.52
C GLU A 150 9.50 -4.29 -14.06
N TYR A 151 10.12 -3.26 -13.49
CA TYR A 151 11.43 -2.77 -13.89
C TYR A 151 12.28 -2.48 -12.66
N TYR A 152 13.55 -2.86 -12.67
CA TYR A 152 14.40 -2.85 -11.48
C TYR A 152 15.69 -2.07 -11.72
N MET A 153 15.84 -0.91 -11.08
CA MET A 153 16.97 0.01 -11.30
C MET A 153 18.26 -0.39 -10.56
N GLU A 154 18.18 -1.39 -9.68
CA GLU A 154 19.31 -1.93 -8.89
C GLU A 154 20.12 -0.88 -8.11
N GLY A 155 19.50 0.22 -7.73
CA GLY A 155 20.08 1.30 -6.94
C GLY A 155 21.06 2.19 -7.70
N ASP A 156 21.25 1.95 -9.00
CA ASP A 156 22.16 2.71 -9.85
C ASP A 156 21.38 3.72 -10.70
N ARG A 157 21.81 4.98 -10.66
CA ARG A 157 21.09 6.06 -11.34
C ARG A 157 21.21 5.94 -12.87
N ASN A 158 22.40 5.64 -13.39
CA ASN A 158 22.64 5.59 -14.83
C ASN A 158 21.89 4.40 -15.47
N GLN A 159 21.93 3.24 -14.81
CA GLN A 159 21.13 2.08 -15.17
C GLN A 159 19.62 2.40 -15.05
N GLY A 160 19.24 3.11 -13.99
CA GLY A 160 17.87 3.56 -13.77
C GLY A 160 17.32 4.44 -14.89
N GLU A 161 18.12 5.35 -15.45
CA GLU A 161 17.75 6.19 -16.60
C GLU A 161 17.46 5.35 -17.86
N ALA A 162 18.30 4.35 -18.16
CA ALA A 162 18.08 3.45 -19.29
C ALA A 162 16.79 2.63 -19.12
N ILE A 163 16.54 2.13 -17.91
CA ILE A 163 15.35 1.35 -17.55
C ILE A 163 14.09 2.21 -17.61
N LEU A 164 14.14 3.44 -17.09
CA LEU A 164 13.04 4.38 -17.19
C LEU A 164 12.70 4.65 -18.65
N ASN A 165 13.71 4.90 -19.49
CA ASN A 165 13.53 5.07 -20.93
C ASN A 165 12.82 3.87 -21.58
N GLN A 166 13.17 2.64 -21.19
CA GLN A 166 12.48 1.45 -21.66
C GLN A 166 10.99 1.43 -21.26
N ALA A 167 10.65 1.86 -20.04
CA ALA A 167 9.28 1.92 -19.55
C ALA A 167 8.41 2.99 -20.25
N ILE A 168 9.02 4.10 -20.67
CA ILE A 168 8.29 5.25 -21.26
C ILE A 168 8.31 5.28 -22.81
N LYS A 169 9.35 4.73 -23.45
CA LYS A 169 9.53 4.72 -24.92
C LYS A 169 9.45 3.33 -25.55
N GLY A 170 9.33 2.28 -24.74
CA GLY A 170 9.22 0.91 -25.25
C GLY A 170 8.00 0.69 -26.15
N THR A 171 7.96 -0.48 -26.80
CA THR A 171 6.85 -0.88 -27.71
C THR A 171 5.49 -0.92 -27.01
N GLN A 172 5.49 -1.03 -25.68
CA GLN A 172 4.32 -0.98 -24.82
C GLN A 172 4.44 0.25 -23.92
N LYS A 173 4.12 1.43 -24.47
CA LYS A 173 4.17 2.70 -23.72
C LYS A 173 3.28 2.59 -22.48
N SER A 174 3.86 2.96 -21.33
CA SER A 174 3.12 3.00 -20.06
C SER A 174 2.12 4.14 -20.04
N ASP A 175 0.89 3.85 -19.61
CA ASP A 175 -0.16 4.85 -19.35
C ASP A 175 -0.02 5.47 -17.95
N LEU A 176 0.64 4.75 -17.02
CA LEU A 176 0.90 5.17 -15.65
C LEU A 176 2.19 4.51 -15.15
N ILE A 177 2.94 5.22 -14.30
CA ILE A 177 4.11 4.69 -13.61
C ILE A 177 3.81 4.60 -12.11
N ILE A 178 4.13 3.46 -11.49
CA ILE A 178 4.23 3.34 -10.05
C ILE A 178 5.72 3.29 -9.69
N ALA A 179 6.20 4.30 -8.96
CA ALA A 179 7.59 4.41 -8.56
C ALA A 179 7.77 3.96 -7.11
N ILE A 180 8.44 2.82 -6.89
CA ILE A 180 8.68 2.22 -5.58
C ILE A 180 10.11 2.55 -5.13
N GLY A 181 10.18 3.47 -4.16
CA GLY A 181 11.42 3.92 -3.54
C GLY A 181 11.96 5.25 -4.07
N LYS A 182 12.92 5.81 -3.32
CA LYS A 182 13.48 7.14 -3.55
C LYS A 182 14.04 7.36 -4.96
N LEU A 183 14.97 6.50 -5.42
CA LEU A 183 15.64 6.68 -6.71
C LEU A 183 14.65 6.63 -7.88
N ALA A 184 13.72 5.67 -7.85
CA ALA A 184 12.69 5.55 -8.88
C ALA A 184 11.80 6.81 -8.94
N ALA A 185 11.42 7.34 -7.79
CA ALA A 185 10.62 8.56 -7.71
C ALA A 185 11.39 9.81 -8.18
N GLU A 186 12.66 9.95 -7.79
CA GLU A 186 13.52 11.06 -8.24
C GLU A 186 13.75 11.03 -9.75
N LEU A 187 14.08 9.87 -10.32
CA LEU A 187 14.25 9.73 -11.77
C LEU A 187 12.96 10.05 -12.54
N CYS A 188 11.79 9.60 -12.04
CA CYS A 188 10.51 9.99 -12.63
C CYS A 188 10.27 11.50 -12.54
N LYS A 189 10.63 12.13 -11.42
CA LYS A 189 10.49 13.59 -11.23
C LYS A 189 11.34 14.35 -12.27
N ASP A 190 12.55 13.87 -12.51
CA ASP A 190 13.53 14.55 -13.35
C ASP A 190 13.23 14.34 -14.86
N GLU A 191 12.78 13.15 -15.26
CA GLU A 191 12.72 12.74 -16.68
C GLU A 191 11.31 12.53 -17.25
N VAL A 192 10.25 12.57 -16.42
CA VAL A 192 8.87 12.29 -16.86
C VAL A 192 7.93 13.47 -16.58
N ASP A 193 7.34 14.00 -17.63
CA ASP A 193 6.40 15.14 -17.57
C ASP A 193 4.97 14.80 -18.02
N ASP A 194 4.81 13.85 -18.95
CA ASP A 194 3.53 13.56 -19.64
C ASP A 194 2.79 12.33 -19.10
N ILE A 195 3.51 11.40 -18.46
CA ILE A 195 2.93 10.18 -17.87
C ILE A 195 2.65 10.43 -16.37
N PRO A 196 1.44 10.12 -15.87
CA PRO A 196 1.16 10.15 -14.44
C PRO A 196 2.03 9.17 -13.64
N VAL A 197 2.55 9.64 -12.51
CA VAL A 197 3.39 8.86 -11.60
C VAL A 197 2.75 8.80 -10.22
N VAL A 198 2.58 7.59 -9.68
CA VAL A 198 2.21 7.36 -8.28
C VAL A 198 3.42 6.80 -7.56
N PHE A 199 4.05 7.60 -6.70
CA PHE A 199 5.19 7.12 -5.92
C PHE A 199 4.75 6.47 -4.60
N THR A 200 5.57 5.56 -4.10
CA THR A 200 5.43 4.95 -2.77
C THR A 200 6.80 4.57 -2.22
N MET A 201 6.88 4.18 -0.95
CA MET A 201 8.14 3.86 -0.28
C MET A 201 9.15 5.03 -0.25
N VAL A 202 8.63 6.27 -0.14
CA VAL A 202 9.43 7.49 0.01
C VAL A 202 9.12 8.14 1.36
N SER A 203 10.12 8.28 2.23
CA SER A 203 9.91 8.75 3.61
C SER A 203 9.52 10.22 3.68
N ASN A 204 10.20 11.09 2.92
CA ASN A 204 9.92 12.53 2.90
C ASN A 204 9.84 13.05 1.46
N PRO A 205 8.68 12.86 0.78
CA PRO A 205 8.52 13.29 -0.61
C PRO A 205 8.57 14.81 -0.80
N PHE A 206 8.25 15.59 0.24
CA PHE A 206 8.27 17.05 0.21
C PHE A 206 9.70 17.61 0.15
N LYS A 207 10.63 17.06 0.94
CA LYS A 207 12.06 17.42 0.85
C LYS A 207 12.66 17.13 -0.53
N LEU A 208 12.12 16.14 -1.25
CA LEU A 208 12.55 15.79 -2.60
C LEU A 208 11.86 16.60 -3.70
N GLY A 209 10.86 17.43 -3.34
CA GLY A 209 10.07 18.22 -4.27
C GLY A 209 9.13 17.39 -5.16
N LEU A 210 8.81 16.14 -4.78
CA LEU A 210 7.94 15.27 -5.59
C LEU A 210 6.52 15.85 -5.73
N ASN A 211 6.05 16.57 -4.71
CA ASN A 211 4.74 17.21 -4.67
C ASN A 211 4.63 18.46 -5.57
N ASN A 212 5.75 18.95 -6.13
CA ASN A 212 5.75 20.14 -6.99
C ASN A 212 5.43 19.80 -8.46
N LYS A 213 5.47 18.52 -8.83
CA LYS A 213 5.19 18.05 -10.20
C LYS A 213 3.72 17.74 -10.37
N LYS A 214 3.10 18.32 -11.40
CA LYS A 214 1.65 18.15 -11.68
C LYS A 214 1.26 16.72 -12.08
N ASN A 215 2.19 15.96 -12.63
CA ASN A 215 1.99 14.57 -13.01
C ASN A 215 2.31 13.57 -11.88
N MET A 216 2.72 14.02 -10.69
CA MET A 216 3.12 13.14 -9.60
C MET A 216 2.22 13.27 -8.38
N THR A 217 1.93 12.14 -7.78
CA THR A 217 1.30 12.03 -6.45
C THR A 217 1.78 10.73 -5.80
N GLY A 218 1.33 10.41 -4.59
CA GLY A 218 1.72 9.15 -3.98
C GLY A 218 1.40 8.99 -2.51
N VAL A 219 1.90 7.88 -1.97
CA VAL A 219 1.82 7.54 -0.55
C VAL A 219 3.22 7.67 0.04
N SER A 220 3.42 8.54 1.02
CA SER A 220 4.66 8.56 1.79
C SER A 220 4.73 7.34 2.71
N VAL A 221 5.93 6.91 3.12
CA VAL A 221 6.08 5.75 4.02
C VAL A 221 6.40 6.17 5.47
N GLY A 222 6.53 7.47 5.73
CA GLY A 222 6.75 7.99 7.07
C GLY A 222 5.51 7.82 7.96
N VAL A 223 5.70 7.23 9.14
CA VAL A 223 4.65 7.19 10.17
C VAL A 223 4.50 8.60 10.76
N PRO A 224 3.31 9.24 10.70
CA PRO A 224 3.12 10.58 11.24
C PRO A 224 3.52 10.66 12.72
N VAL A 225 4.24 11.72 13.12
CA VAL A 225 4.76 11.88 14.49
C VAL A 225 3.63 11.81 15.51
N LYS A 226 2.51 12.48 15.24
CA LYS A 226 1.31 12.42 16.08
C LYS A 226 0.83 10.98 16.31
N THR A 227 0.84 10.13 15.28
CA THR A 227 0.45 8.71 15.38
C THR A 227 1.44 7.92 16.23
N GLN A 228 2.75 8.20 16.12
CA GLN A 228 3.76 7.60 16.99
C GLN A 228 3.53 8.00 18.45
N MET A 229 3.36 9.29 18.74
CA MET A 229 3.16 9.78 20.11
C MET A 229 1.90 9.21 20.77
N GLN A 230 0.79 9.12 20.03
CA GLN A 230 -0.44 8.47 20.49
C GLN A 230 -0.21 7.00 20.81
N THR A 231 0.52 6.28 19.93
CA THR A 231 0.83 4.86 20.14
C THR A 231 1.68 4.67 21.40
N PHE A 232 2.68 5.53 21.63
CA PHE A 232 3.54 5.44 22.82
C PHE A 232 2.74 5.63 24.10
N LYS A 233 1.85 6.63 24.12
CA LYS A 233 0.96 6.88 25.26
C LYS A 233 -0.03 5.74 25.49
N SER A 234 -0.52 5.08 24.44
CA SER A 234 -1.41 3.93 24.57
C SER A 234 -0.70 2.68 25.08
N VAL A 235 0.55 2.44 24.68
CA VAL A 235 1.35 1.29 25.14
C VAL A 235 1.86 1.51 26.56
N VAL A 236 2.28 2.73 26.90
CA VAL A 236 2.75 3.07 28.25
C VAL A 236 1.92 4.25 28.77
N PRO A 237 0.73 4.03 29.35
CA PRO A 237 -0.19 5.10 29.77
C PRO A 237 0.40 6.10 30.74
N ASN A 238 1.29 5.64 31.63
CA ASN A 238 1.92 6.46 32.65
C ASN A 238 3.22 7.13 32.20
N ILE A 239 3.57 7.05 30.91
CA ILE A 239 4.76 7.71 30.35
C ILE A 239 4.67 9.23 30.57
N ARG A 240 5.74 9.80 31.14
CA ARG A 240 5.91 11.24 31.38
C ARG A 240 7.12 11.80 30.67
N ARG A 241 8.21 11.03 30.58
CA ARG A 241 9.51 11.48 30.07
C ARG A 241 10.07 10.48 29.07
N VAL A 242 10.26 10.92 27.82
CA VAL A 242 10.80 10.09 26.74
C VAL A 242 12.16 10.60 26.32
N GLY A 243 13.17 9.76 26.47
CA GLY A 243 14.54 10.03 26.04
C GLY A 243 14.68 9.86 24.54
N VAL A 244 15.28 10.84 23.87
CA VAL A 244 15.52 10.79 22.42
C VAL A 244 16.93 11.28 22.10
N ILE A 245 17.72 10.42 21.47
CA ILE A 245 19.02 10.78 20.91
C ILE A 245 18.82 10.92 19.41
N TYR A 246 19.30 12.02 18.83
CA TYR A 246 19.05 12.32 17.43
C TYR A 246 20.16 13.15 16.81
N ASP A 247 20.33 13.00 15.49
CA ASP A 247 21.13 13.90 14.69
C ASP A 247 20.22 15.00 14.12
N PRO A 248 20.43 16.28 14.48
CA PRO A 248 19.61 17.38 13.99
C PRO A 248 19.54 17.49 12.47
N SER A 249 20.57 17.06 11.75
CA SER A 249 20.61 17.08 10.28
C SER A 249 19.69 16.03 9.64
N ASN A 250 19.45 14.93 10.35
CA ASN A 250 18.63 13.81 9.88
C ASN A 250 17.17 13.95 10.31
N THR A 251 16.94 14.16 11.61
CA THR A 251 15.60 14.02 12.22
C THR A 251 15.18 15.22 13.09
N GLY A 252 15.87 16.36 12.97
CA GLY A 252 15.51 17.58 13.71
C GLY A 252 14.07 18.07 13.50
N ASP A 253 13.56 17.99 12.27
CA ASP A 253 12.17 18.38 11.97
C ASP A 253 11.15 17.50 12.71
N MET A 254 11.42 16.19 12.84
CA MET A 254 10.56 15.26 13.56
C MET A 254 10.54 15.56 15.06
N ILE A 255 11.69 15.93 15.64
CA ILE A 255 11.78 16.35 17.04
C ILE A 255 11.03 17.66 17.27
N ALA A 256 11.13 18.62 16.35
CA ALA A 256 10.39 19.88 16.44
C ALA A 256 8.87 19.64 16.42
N GLU A 257 8.37 18.80 15.51
CA GLU A 257 6.96 18.40 15.46
C GLU A 257 6.53 17.64 16.73
N ALA A 258 7.37 16.71 17.19
CA ALA A 258 7.07 15.89 18.38
C ALA A 258 7.02 16.75 19.65
N SER A 259 7.89 17.74 19.78
CA SER A 259 7.92 18.65 20.94
C SER A 259 6.64 19.48 21.10
N ILE A 260 5.89 19.67 20.01
CA ILE A 260 4.60 20.39 20.01
C ILE A 260 3.44 19.42 20.28
N THR A 261 3.52 18.18 19.81
CA THR A 261 2.39 17.25 19.75
C THR A 261 2.42 16.14 20.82
N ALA A 262 3.56 15.90 21.46
CA ALA A 262 3.72 14.84 22.43
C ALA A 262 2.93 15.11 23.71
N PRO A 263 2.18 14.13 24.24
CA PRO A 263 1.48 14.24 25.53
C PRO A 263 2.41 13.97 26.73
N PHE A 264 3.72 14.01 26.52
CA PHE A 264 4.78 13.74 27.49
C PHE A 264 6.00 14.61 27.16
N GLN A 265 6.89 14.80 28.13
CA GLN A 265 8.12 15.56 27.94
C GLN A 265 9.12 14.76 27.10
N LEU A 266 9.62 15.37 26.03
CA LEU A 266 10.79 14.86 25.32
C LEU A 266 12.06 15.37 26.00
N VAL A 267 12.91 14.45 26.43
CA VAL A 267 14.25 14.74 26.94
C VAL A 267 15.20 14.40 25.81
N THR A 268 15.85 15.40 25.22
CA THR A 268 16.59 15.21 23.97
C THR A 268 18.09 15.39 24.16
N ALA A 269 18.88 14.59 23.46
CA ALA A 269 20.32 14.76 23.32
C ALA A 269 20.69 14.74 21.84
N LYS A 270 21.49 15.72 21.43
CA LYS A 270 21.97 15.84 20.05
C LYS A 270 23.29 15.10 19.92
N VAL A 271 23.47 14.40 18.80
CA VAL A 271 24.73 13.75 18.43
C VAL A 271 25.02 14.02 16.96
N ASP A 272 26.29 14.00 16.57
CA ASP A 272 26.71 14.07 15.16
C ASP A 272 27.27 12.73 14.64
N SER A 273 27.52 11.78 15.54
CA SER A 273 28.11 10.49 15.23
C SER A 273 27.64 9.42 16.21
N SER A 274 27.61 8.17 15.74
CA SER A 274 27.15 7.03 16.54
C SER A 274 28.01 6.74 17.76
N THR A 275 29.27 7.19 17.76
CA THR A 275 30.21 7.04 18.87
C THR A 275 29.87 7.90 20.09
N GLU A 276 29.08 8.96 19.92
CA GLU A 276 28.68 9.83 21.04
C GLU A 276 27.47 9.30 21.83
N ILE A 277 26.77 8.30 21.27
CA ILE A 277 25.48 7.82 21.78
C ILE A 277 25.59 7.31 23.21
N GLU A 278 26.66 6.58 23.55
CA GLU A 278 26.85 6.07 24.92
C GLU A 278 26.98 7.22 25.92
N ARG A 279 27.77 8.24 25.58
CA ARG A 279 27.91 9.45 26.41
C ARG A 279 26.58 10.19 26.53
N ALA A 280 25.84 10.31 25.43
CA ALA A 280 24.53 10.96 25.41
C ALA A 280 23.50 10.22 26.29
N LEU A 281 23.48 8.88 26.27
CA LEU A 281 22.63 8.06 27.16
C LEU A 281 22.94 8.33 28.64
N ARG A 282 24.23 8.41 29.00
CA ARG A 282 24.67 8.71 30.37
C ARG A 282 24.37 10.15 30.81
N ALA A 283 24.22 11.07 29.86
CA ALA A 283 23.95 12.47 30.13
C ALA A 283 22.48 12.75 30.51
N PHE A 284 21.57 11.81 30.28
CA PHE A 284 20.21 11.89 30.81
C PHE A 284 20.24 11.76 32.34
N SER A 285 20.36 12.89 33.02
CA SER A 285 20.40 12.99 34.50
C SER A 285 19.02 12.84 35.14
N GLU A 286 17.97 12.95 34.34
CA GLU A 286 16.59 12.88 34.78
C GLU A 286 16.00 11.49 34.44
N GLY A 287 15.12 10.95 35.29
CA GLY A 287 14.50 9.65 35.06
C GLY A 287 13.77 9.58 33.71
N ILE A 288 14.11 8.58 32.90
CA ILE A 288 13.52 8.32 31.59
C ILE A 288 12.56 7.12 31.71
N ASP A 289 11.29 7.33 31.33
CA ASP A 289 10.27 6.28 31.38
C ASP A 289 10.29 5.38 30.15
N ALA A 290 10.77 5.91 29.01
CA ALA A 290 10.97 5.17 27.77
C ALA A 290 11.96 5.90 26.84
N TYR A 291 12.56 5.16 25.91
CA TYR A 291 13.34 5.73 24.82
C TYR A 291 12.60 5.61 23.49
N TRP A 292 12.84 6.57 22.59
CA TRP A 292 12.39 6.54 21.21
C TRP A 292 13.60 6.53 20.28
N LEU A 293 13.76 5.43 19.53
CA LEU A 293 14.72 5.35 18.45
C LEU A 293 14.09 5.92 17.17
N LEU A 294 14.74 6.90 16.57
CA LEU A 294 14.30 7.53 15.32
C LEU A 294 14.84 6.77 14.10
N PRO A 295 14.19 6.86 12.93
CA PRO A 295 14.75 6.41 11.65
C PRO A 295 15.83 7.38 11.16
N ASP A 296 16.86 7.57 12.00
CA ASP A 296 17.96 8.51 11.85
C ASP A 296 19.22 7.72 11.43
N SER A 297 19.89 8.08 10.32
CA SER A 297 21.01 7.27 9.83
C SER A 297 22.21 7.22 10.79
N THR A 298 22.35 8.22 11.65
CA THR A 298 23.41 8.29 12.66
C THR A 298 23.04 7.38 13.84
N VAL A 299 21.82 7.51 14.36
CA VAL A 299 21.37 6.83 15.58
C VAL A 299 20.90 5.40 15.34
N ALA A 300 20.17 5.14 14.25
CA ALA A 300 19.72 3.81 13.86
C ALA A 300 20.76 3.01 13.05
N SER A 301 22.00 3.51 13.00
CA SER A 301 23.15 2.72 12.52
C SER A 301 23.33 1.44 13.34
N HIS A 302 24.02 0.44 12.80
CA HIS A 302 24.24 -0.83 13.51
C HIS A 302 24.85 -0.60 14.90
N LEU A 303 25.90 0.22 14.98
CA LEU A 303 26.54 0.55 16.26
C LEU A 303 25.61 1.33 17.19
N GLY A 304 24.93 2.37 16.68
CA GLY A 304 24.10 3.24 17.51
C GLY A 304 22.88 2.54 18.09
N ALA A 305 22.17 1.77 17.26
CA ALA A 305 21.01 1.01 17.69
C ALA A 305 21.39 -0.06 18.72
N ASP A 306 22.52 -0.75 18.54
CA ASP A 306 22.98 -1.80 19.44
C ASP A 306 23.33 -1.25 20.84
N VAL A 307 23.97 -0.07 20.91
CA VAL A 307 24.24 0.63 22.17
C VAL A 307 22.95 1.00 22.91
N ILE A 308 21.96 1.56 22.21
CA ILE A 308 20.67 1.95 22.81
C ILE A 308 19.87 0.72 23.25
N LEU A 309 19.84 -0.33 22.44
CA LEU A 309 19.18 -1.60 22.77
C LEU A 309 19.75 -2.20 24.06
N LYS A 310 21.08 -2.34 24.14
CA LYS A 310 21.75 -2.88 25.34
C LYS A 310 21.43 -2.06 26.58
N TYR A 311 21.59 -0.74 26.49
CA TYR A 311 21.31 0.17 27.60
C TYR A 311 19.86 0.06 28.09
N THR A 312 18.89 0.08 27.16
CA THR A 312 17.46 0.01 27.52
C THR A 312 17.08 -1.33 28.16
N ILE A 313 17.64 -2.44 27.68
CA ILE A 313 17.44 -3.78 28.25
C ILE A 313 18.03 -3.88 29.67
N GLU A 314 19.29 -3.45 29.84
CA GLU A 314 20.00 -3.49 31.13
C GLU A 314 19.29 -2.67 32.21
N ASN A 315 18.79 -1.49 31.83
CA ASN A 315 18.09 -0.58 32.73
C ASN A 315 16.58 -0.84 32.83
N LYS A 316 16.06 -1.86 32.13
CA LYS A 316 14.64 -2.22 32.09
C LYS A 316 13.73 -1.06 31.64
N ILE A 317 14.18 -0.29 30.65
CA ILE A 317 13.44 0.86 30.10
C ILE A 317 12.83 0.46 28.74
N PRO A 318 11.53 0.67 28.51
CA PRO A 318 10.90 0.49 27.20
C PRO A 318 11.62 1.23 26.08
N LEU A 319 11.84 0.56 24.95
CA LEU A 319 12.36 1.17 23.73
C LEU A 319 11.33 1.05 22.59
N PHE A 320 10.90 2.21 22.09
CA PHE A 320 10.06 2.34 20.89
C PHE A 320 10.94 2.51 19.66
N VAL A 321 10.70 1.73 18.61
CA VAL A 321 11.60 1.66 17.44
C VAL A 321 10.84 1.78 16.12
N PRO A 322 11.49 2.26 15.04
CA PRO A 322 10.80 2.54 13.78
C PRO A 322 10.67 1.30 12.90
N LEU A 323 11.34 0.18 13.24
CA LEU A 323 11.42 -1.02 12.42
C LEU A 323 11.36 -2.29 13.27
N THR A 324 10.66 -3.31 12.77
CA THR A 324 10.50 -4.61 13.43
C THR A 324 11.82 -5.34 13.70
N VAL A 325 12.88 -5.09 12.90
CA VAL A 325 14.19 -5.71 13.11
C VAL A 325 14.75 -5.41 14.50
N PHE A 326 14.55 -4.19 15.01
CA PHE A 326 15.01 -3.80 16.35
C PHE A 326 14.17 -4.45 17.45
N VAL A 327 12.89 -4.75 17.19
CA VAL A 327 12.02 -5.51 18.12
C VAL A 327 12.54 -6.93 18.26
N LYS A 328 12.95 -7.56 17.15
CA LYS A 328 13.61 -8.87 17.17
C LYS A 328 14.96 -8.85 17.91
N SER A 329 15.65 -7.70 17.91
CA SER A 329 16.88 -7.47 18.66
C SER A 329 16.67 -7.07 20.13
N GLY A 330 15.42 -7.02 20.62
CA GLY A 330 15.11 -6.83 22.03
C GLY A 330 14.44 -5.51 22.39
N ALA A 331 14.15 -4.61 21.43
CA ALA A 331 13.29 -3.46 21.70
C ALA A 331 11.86 -3.91 22.08
N LEU A 332 11.14 -3.07 22.82
CA LEU A 332 9.80 -3.42 23.27
C LEU A 332 8.82 -3.47 22.10
N VAL A 333 8.72 -2.40 21.33
CA VAL A 333 7.64 -2.26 20.35
C VAL A 333 8.04 -1.41 19.15
N SER A 334 7.59 -1.80 17.96
CA SER A 334 7.66 -0.97 16.75
C SER A 334 6.29 -0.63 16.22
N LEU A 335 6.17 0.57 15.66
CA LEU A 335 5.03 0.96 14.83
C LEU A 335 5.53 1.18 13.39
N THR A 336 5.11 0.33 12.47
CA THR A 336 5.45 0.44 11.05
C THR A 336 4.18 0.65 10.22
N PRO A 337 4.28 1.17 9.00
CA PRO A 337 3.19 1.03 8.04
C PRO A 337 2.85 -0.45 7.82
N ASP A 338 1.57 -0.73 7.54
CA ASP A 338 1.17 -1.99 6.93
C ASP A 338 1.48 -1.89 5.43
N PHE A 339 2.56 -2.53 4.99
CA PHE A 339 3.07 -2.35 3.63
C PHE A 339 2.12 -2.91 2.55
N VAL A 340 1.38 -3.98 2.84
CA VAL A 340 0.32 -4.47 1.96
C VAL A 340 -0.80 -3.43 1.84
N ALA A 341 -1.20 -2.82 2.96
CA ALA A 341 -2.20 -1.75 2.94
C ALA A 341 -1.69 -0.49 2.23
N VAL A 342 -0.42 -0.11 2.39
CA VAL A 342 0.22 0.97 1.62
C VAL A 342 0.18 0.67 0.12
N GLY A 343 0.43 -0.58 -0.28
CA GLY A 343 0.30 -1.02 -1.66
C GLY A 343 -1.13 -0.87 -2.20
N LYS A 344 -2.14 -1.27 -1.41
CA LYS A 344 -3.55 -1.08 -1.75
C LYS A 344 -3.94 0.40 -1.85
N GLN A 345 -3.44 1.24 -0.93
CA GLN A 345 -3.65 2.69 -0.96
C GLN A 345 -3.03 3.32 -2.22
N THR A 346 -1.81 2.91 -2.57
CA THR A 346 -1.10 3.34 -3.78
C THR A 346 -1.88 2.94 -5.04
N SER A 347 -2.36 1.70 -5.09
CA SER A 347 -3.17 1.19 -6.19
C SER A 347 -4.52 1.89 -6.32
N ALA A 348 -5.18 2.24 -5.20
CA ALA A 348 -6.42 3.01 -5.23
C ALA A 348 -6.21 4.39 -5.91
N MET A 349 -5.12 5.09 -5.57
CA MET A 349 -4.77 6.35 -6.23
C MET A 349 -4.46 6.16 -7.72
N ALA A 350 -3.71 5.11 -8.08
CA ALA A 350 -3.42 4.78 -9.47
C ALA A 350 -4.68 4.45 -10.27
N ASN A 351 -5.62 3.71 -9.69
CA ASN A 351 -6.92 3.39 -10.30
C ASN A 351 -7.77 4.67 -10.51
N GLU A 352 -7.78 5.62 -9.57
CA GLU A 352 -8.44 6.93 -9.77
C GLU A 352 -7.86 7.67 -10.98
N ILE A 353 -6.52 7.66 -11.13
CA ILE A 353 -5.85 8.30 -12.26
C ILE A 353 -6.16 7.60 -13.58
N MET A 354 -6.12 6.27 -13.60
CA MET A 354 -6.45 5.48 -14.79
C MET A 354 -7.91 5.66 -15.25
N ARG A 355 -8.81 6.04 -14.33
CA ARG A 355 -10.21 6.42 -14.61
C ARG A 355 -10.37 7.89 -15.04
N GLY A 356 -9.28 8.63 -15.20
CA GLY A 356 -9.28 9.98 -15.78
C GLY A 356 -9.07 11.11 -14.78
N LYS A 357 -8.87 10.83 -13.48
CA LYS A 357 -8.54 11.87 -12.51
C LYS A 357 -7.10 12.35 -12.71
N SER A 358 -6.86 13.65 -12.74
CA SER A 358 -5.48 14.16 -12.81
C SER A 358 -4.73 13.88 -11.51
N ALA A 359 -3.47 13.47 -11.59
CA ALA A 359 -2.57 13.31 -10.45
C ALA A 359 -2.45 14.61 -9.62
N SER A 360 -2.51 15.78 -10.27
CA SER A 360 -2.46 17.09 -9.60
C SER A 360 -3.63 17.36 -8.65
N PHE A 361 -4.77 16.67 -8.82
CA PHE A 361 -5.92 16.76 -7.90
C PHE A 361 -5.84 15.76 -6.74
N LEU A 362 -4.79 14.95 -6.68
CA LEU A 362 -4.55 13.99 -5.62
C LEU A 362 -3.38 14.47 -4.76
N SER A 363 -3.67 14.87 -3.53
CA SER A 363 -2.62 15.19 -2.56
C SER A 363 -1.81 13.94 -2.19
N VAL A 364 -0.53 14.13 -1.89
CA VAL A 364 0.32 13.11 -1.28
C VAL A 364 -0.29 12.72 0.08
N ARG A 365 -0.42 11.43 0.36
CA ARG A 365 -1.03 10.92 1.59
C ARG A 365 -0.03 10.16 2.45
N PRO A 366 -0.14 10.21 3.80
CA PRO A 366 0.59 9.30 4.67
C PRO A 366 -0.04 7.89 4.64
N PRO A 367 0.62 6.88 5.23
CA PRO A 367 0.03 5.56 5.41
C PRO A 367 -1.24 5.65 6.27
N GLU A 368 -2.30 4.95 5.86
CA GLU A 368 -3.58 4.92 6.60
C GLU A 368 -3.68 3.75 7.59
N LYS A 369 -2.88 2.71 7.38
CA LYS A 369 -2.87 1.48 8.19
C LYS A 369 -1.47 1.16 8.65
N PHE A 370 -1.39 0.63 9.86
CA PHE A 370 -0.14 0.38 10.56
C PHE A 370 -0.14 -1.02 11.15
N LYS A 371 1.08 -1.51 11.40
CA LYS A 371 1.35 -2.73 12.14
C LYS A 371 2.11 -2.37 13.41
N VAL A 372 1.68 -2.93 14.53
CA VAL A 372 2.41 -2.85 15.79
C VAL A 372 3.04 -4.20 16.08
N THR A 373 4.36 -4.22 16.26
CA THR A 373 5.08 -5.44 16.64
C THR A 373 5.58 -5.32 18.07
N LEU A 374 5.21 -6.27 18.94
CA LEU A 374 5.62 -6.32 20.35
C LEU A 374 6.60 -7.48 20.59
N ASN A 375 7.69 -7.22 21.32
CA ASN A 375 8.53 -8.28 21.86
C ASN A 375 7.98 -8.75 23.22
N SER A 376 7.40 -9.94 23.24
CA SER A 376 6.74 -10.48 24.44
C SER A 376 7.76 -10.86 25.53
N LYS A 377 8.97 -11.27 25.14
CA LYS A 377 10.06 -11.62 26.06
C LYS A 377 10.65 -10.37 26.69
N THR A 378 10.94 -9.34 25.91
CA THR A 378 11.38 -8.04 26.43
C THR A 378 10.34 -7.48 27.38
N ALA A 379 9.06 -7.49 27.02
CA ALA A 379 7.98 -6.99 27.88
C ALA A 379 8.04 -7.63 29.28
N LYS A 380 8.19 -8.95 29.36
CA LYS A 380 8.38 -9.67 30.64
C LYS A 380 9.67 -9.25 31.37
N GLN A 381 10.79 -9.17 30.64
CA GLN A 381 12.11 -8.86 31.23
C GLN A 381 12.16 -7.46 31.86
N ILE A 382 11.52 -6.49 31.22
CA ILE A 382 11.51 -5.10 31.68
C ILE A 382 10.34 -4.79 32.62
N GLY A 383 9.54 -5.81 33.00
CA GLY A 383 8.44 -5.65 33.95
C GLY A 383 7.21 -4.91 33.39
N VAL A 384 7.08 -4.86 32.06
CA VAL A 384 5.90 -4.33 31.39
C VAL A 384 4.80 -5.40 31.50
N ASP A 385 3.87 -5.16 32.44
CA ASP A 385 2.80 -6.06 32.86
C ASP A 385 1.89 -6.53 31.68
N GLN A 386 1.17 -7.64 31.86
CA GLN A 386 0.13 -8.14 30.94
C GLN A 386 -0.88 -7.06 30.55
N THR A 387 -1.11 -6.09 31.45
CA THR A 387 -1.93 -4.91 31.22
C THR A 387 -1.48 -4.07 30.02
N VAL A 388 -0.17 -3.94 29.76
CA VAL A 388 0.36 -3.20 28.61
C VAL A 388 0.16 -3.96 27.30
N ALA A 389 0.37 -5.27 27.30
CA ALA A 389 0.06 -6.09 26.14
C ALA A 389 -1.44 -5.99 25.80
N LEU A 390 -2.32 -6.10 26.80
CA LEU A 390 -3.77 -5.91 26.63
C LEU A 390 -4.12 -4.50 26.13
N GLN A 391 -3.47 -3.46 26.64
CA GLN A 391 -3.68 -2.07 26.18
C GLN A 391 -3.23 -1.90 24.73
N LEU A 392 -2.11 -2.48 24.35
CA LEU A 392 -1.66 -2.48 22.97
C LEU A 392 -2.66 -3.21 22.06
N PHE A 393 -3.15 -4.38 22.48
CA PHE A 393 -4.16 -5.13 21.73
C PHE A 393 -5.45 -4.32 21.56
N ARG A 394 -5.93 -3.65 22.62
CA ARG A 394 -7.09 -2.76 22.56
C ARG A 394 -6.86 -1.57 21.62
N PHE A 395 -5.74 -0.87 21.77
CA PHE A 395 -5.38 0.26 20.92
C PHE A 395 -5.33 -0.14 19.44
N ALA A 396 -4.64 -1.23 19.13
CA ALA A 396 -4.54 -1.71 17.77
C ALA A 396 -5.90 -2.18 17.23
N ALA A 397 -6.74 -2.84 18.03
CA ALA A 397 -8.10 -3.19 17.63
C ALA A 397 -8.96 -1.94 17.34
N GLU A 398 -8.94 -0.93 18.23
CA GLU A 398 -9.66 0.34 18.06
C GLU A 398 -9.23 1.10 16.79
N LYS A 399 -7.94 1.03 16.44
CA LYS A 399 -7.40 1.67 15.23
C LYS A 399 -7.45 0.78 13.98
N GLY A 400 -7.81 -0.49 14.14
CA GLY A 400 -7.73 -1.51 13.08
C GLY A 400 -6.30 -1.71 12.56
N TYR A 401 -5.32 -1.70 13.45
CA TYR A 401 -3.92 -1.99 13.17
C TYR A 401 -3.65 -3.49 13.24
N GLN A 402 -2.73 -3.97 12.40
CA GLN A 402 -2.24 -5.34 12.54
C GLN A 402 -1.35 -5.45 13.77
N ILE A 403 -1.34 -6.63 14.38
CA ILE A 403 -0.55 -6.89 15.57
C ILE A 403 0.31 -8.12 15.33
N GLU A 404 1.59 -7.99 15.63
CA GLU A 404 2.56 -9.07 15.54
C GLU A 404 3.27 -9.19 16.89
N THR A 405 3.46 -10.42 17.35
CA THR A 405 4.26 -10.70 18.55
C THR A 405 5.50 -11.48 18.16
N VAL A 406 6.66 -11.02 18.60
CA VAL A 406 7.92 -11.75 18.49
C VAL A 406 8.39 -12.18 19.88
N ASN A 407 9.22 -13.23 19.94
CA ASN A 407 9.69 -13.86 21.17
C ASN A 407 11.21 -13.77 21.31
#